data_AF-A0A5M3MX95-F1
#
_entry.id   AF-A0A5M3MX95-F1
#
_cell.length_a   1.000
_cell.length_b   1.000
_cell.length_c   1.000
_cell.angle_alpha   90.00
_cell.angle_beta   90.00
_cell.angle_gamma   90.00
#
_symmetry.space_group_name_H-M   'P 1'
#
loop_
_entity.id
_entity.type
_entity.pdbx_description
1 polymer ?
#
loop_
_entity_poly.entity_id
_entity_poly.type
_entity_poly.pdbx_seq_one_letter_code
_entity_poly.pdbx_strand_id
1 'polypeptide(L)'
;MKQISSLPRRQGALLTHLRTRHIALDAFLHRIKVVDDPGCKHCDRGTDESIRHFLFECPAWERARRRLIGVAGRQAESLSFLLGSDKGIGSLMAFINATGRFRKTYGDLSRVNSA
;
A
#
# COMPACT_ATOMS: atom_id res chain seq x y z
N MET A 1 -15.03 11.08 9.21
CA MET A 1 -13.70 10.55 8.81
C MET A 1 -12.60 10.98 9.79
N LYS A 2 -12.64 10.55 11.07
CA LYS A 2 -11.72 11.02 12.12
C LYS A 2 -10.25 10.55 11.96
N GLN A 3 -10.01 9.46 11.21
CA GLN A 3 -8.68 8.84 11.10
C GLN A 3 -7.76 9.46 10.04
N ILE A 4 -8.30 10.06 8.98
CA ILE A 4 -7.46 10.66 7.92
C ILE A 4 -6.90 12.00 8.39
N SER A 5 -7.70 12.77 9.14
CA SER A 5 -7.33 14.09 9.66
C SER A 5 -6.21 14.06 10.70
N SER A 6 -5.99 12.91 11.36
CA SER A 6 -4.90 12.74 12.35
C SER A 6 -3.60 12.21 11.73
N LEU A 7 -3.59 11.89 10.44
CA LEU A 7 -2.39 11.42 9.73
C LEU A 7 -1.65 12.60 9.09
N PRO A 8 -0.31 12.52 8.97
CA PRO A 8 0.43 13.39 8.07
C PRO A 8 -0.23 13.43 6.69
N ARG A 9 -0.31 14.61 6.07
CA ARG A 9 -1.04 14.83 4.80
C ARG A 9 -0.74 13.76 3.74
N ARG A 10 0.54 13.39 3.58
CA ARG A 10 0.98 12.34 2.64
C ARG A 10 0.40 10.95 2.93
N GLN A 11 0.34 10.56 4.21
CA GLN A 11 -0.25 9.29 4.63
C GLN A 11 -1.78 9.33 4.48
N GLY A 12 -2.41 10.46 4.79
CA GLY A 12 -3.84 10.66 4.58
C GLY A 12 -4.25 10.59 3.10
N ALA A 13 -3.47 11.20 2.21
CA ALA A 13 -3.67 11.13 0.76
C ALA A 13 -3.53 9.68 0.24
N LEU A 14 -2.45 8.98 0.63
CA LEU A 14 -2.24 7.58 0.25
C LEU A 14 -3.38 6.68 0.75
N LEU A 15 -3.80 6.84 2.00
CA LEU A 15 -4.90 6.07 2.57
C LEU A 15 -6.22 6.33 1.83
N THR A 16 -6.46 7.60 1.44
CA THR A 16 -7.62 7.97 0.62
C THR A 16 -7.57 7.24 -0.72
N HIS A 17 -6.44 7.30 -1.42
CA HIS A 17 -6.26 6.63 -2.71
C HIS A 17 -6.40 5.11 -2.62
N LEU A 18 -5.92 4.48 -1.54
CA LEU A 18 -6.14 3.05 -1.31
C LEU A 18 -7.62 2.72 -1.08
N ARG A 19 -8.32 3.52 -0.26
CA ARG A 19 -9.75 3.33 0.03
C ARG A 19 -10.63 3.53 -1.21
N THR A 20 -10.28 4.49 -2.07
CA THR A 20 -10.99 4.74 -3.33
C THR A 20 -10.49 3.89 -4.50
N ARG A 21 -9.48 3.04 -4.27
CA ARG A 21 -8.80 2.24 -5.30
C ARG A 21 -8.20 3.07 -6.45
N HIS A 22 -7.83 4.32 -6.16
CA HIS A 22 -7.18 5.25 -7.10
C HIS A 22 -5.68 5.37 -6.82
N ILE A 23 -5.02 4.25 -6.57
CA ILE A 23 -3.58 4.23 -6.33
C ILE A 23 -2.84 3.87 -7.63
N ALA A 24 -1.69 4.50 -7.85
CA ALA A 24 -0.85 4.33 -9.05
C ALA A 24 -0.12 2.98 -9.10
N LEU A 25 -0.86 1.88 -9.00
CA LEU A 25 -0.43 0.54 -9.38
C LEU A 25 -0.81 0.30 -10.84
N ASP A 26 -0.06 -0.54 -11.54
CA ASP A 26 -0.13 -0.65 -13.00
C ASP A 26 -1.53 -1.13 -13.47
N ALA A 27 -2.23 -1.95 -12.68
CA ALA A 27 -3.63 -2.33 -12.98
C ALA A 27 -4.61 -1.14 -13.02
N PHE A 28 -4.46 -0.18 -12.10
CA PHE A 28 -5.29 1.04 -12.10
C PHE A 28 -4.85 1.99 -13.21
N LEU A 29 -3.53 2.15 -13.40
CA LEU A 29 -2.99 3.01 -14.44
C LEU A 29 -3.40 2.55 -15.85
N HIS A 30 -3.41 1.25 -16.09
CA HIS A 30 -3.89 0.67 -17.35
C HIS A 30 -5.38 0.95 -17.57
N ARG A 31 -6.21 0.79 -16.52
CA ARG A 31 -7.65 1.12 -16.58
C ARG A 31 -7.91 2.57 -17.00
N ILE A 32 -7.06 3.52 -16.59
CA ILE A 32 -7.16 4.94 -16.98
C ILE A 32 -6.29 5.29 -18.20
N LYS A 33 -5.75 4.29 -18.91
CA LYS A 33 -4.95 4.42 -20.13
C LYS A 33 -3.65 5.23 -19.98
N VAL A 34 -3.02 5.14 -18.80
CA VAL A 34 -1.71 5.78 -18.50
C VAL A 34 -0.54 4.84 -18.80
N VAL A 35 -0.75 3.53 -18.72
CA VAL A 35 0.24 2.50 -19.11
C VAL A 35 -0.43 1.47 -20.01
N ASP A 36 0.34 0.82 -20.87
CA ASP A 36 -0.17 -0.17 -21.83
C ASP A 36 -0.33 -1.57 -21.22
N ASP A 37 0.40 -1.87 -20.14
CA ASP A 37 0.40 -3.18 -19.50
C ASP A 37 0.00 -3.07 -18.01
N PRO A 38 -1.06 -3.75 -17.55
CA PRO A 38 -1.43 -3.80 -16.13
C PRO A 38 -0.53 -4.71 -15.29
N GLY A 39 0.36 -5.48 -15.91
CA GLY A 39 1.15 -6.55 -15.30
C GLY A 39 2.11 -6.10 -14.22
N CYS A 40 2.26 -6.93 -13.19
CA CYS A 40 3.29 -6.73 -12.18
C CYS A 40 4.68 -7.03 -12.74
N LYS A 41 5.54 -6.00 -12.77
CA LYS A 41 6.93 -6.09 -13.28
C LYS A 41 7.85 -7.02 -12.49
N HIS A 42 7.40 -7.52 -11.35
CA HIS A 42 8.16 -8.42 -10.49
C HIS A 42 7.74 -9.89 -10.62
N CYS A 43 6.73 -10.17 -11.44
CA CYS A 43 6.14 -11.49 -11.60
C CYS A 43 6.22 -11.91 -13.06
N ASP A 44 6.70 -13.11 -13.34
CA ASP A 44 6.95 -13.59 -14.70
C ASP A 44 5.69 -14.12 -15.43
N ARG A 45 4.49 -13.78 -14.95
CA ARG A 45 3.21 -14.28 -15.48
C ARG A 45 2.15 -13.20 -15.33
N GLY A 46 1.38 -12.94 -16.41
CA GLY A 46 0.35 -11.90 -16.61
C GLY A 46 -0.65 -11.67 -15.48
N THR A 47 -0.11 -11.32 -14.32
CA THR A 47 -0.80 -11.04 -13.08
C THR A 47 -0.78 -9.55 -12.94
N ASP A 48 -1.95 -8.95 -12.99
CA ASP A 48 -2.11 -7.52 -12.85
C ASP A 48 -1.58 -7.04 -11.49
N GLU A 49 -0.88 -5.91 -11.48
CA GLU A 49 -0.46 -5.25 -10.26
C GLU A 49 -1.66 -4.59 -9.57
N SER A 50 -2.55 -5.39 -9.01
CA SER A 50 -3.70 -4.92 -8.23
C SER A 50 -3.32 -4.60 -6.78
N ILE A 51 -4.19 -3.88 -6.05
CA ILE A 51 -4.00 -3.66 -4.60
C ILE A 51 -3.87 -5.00 -3.85
N ARG A 52 -4.68 -5.99 -4.23
CA ARG A 52 -4.63 -7.33 -3.63
C ARG A 52 -3.28 -7.99 -3.90
N HIS A 53 -2.84 -7.96 -5.17
CA HIS A 53 -1.57 -8.55 -5.55
C HIS A 53 -0.41 -7.90 -4.79
N PHE A 54 -0.35 -6.56 -4.81
CA PHE A 54 0.67 -5.77 -4.13
C PHE A 54 0.74 -6.08 -2.63
N LEU A 55 -0.40 -6.08 -1.93
CA LEU A 55 -0.44 -6.25 -0.47
C LEU A 55 -0.28 -7.69 -0.01
N PHE A 56 -0.78 -8.67 -0.76
CA PHE A 56 -0.95 -10.03 -0.24
C PHE A 56 -0.19 -11.12 -1.01
N GLU A 57 0.10 -10.93 -2.30
CA GLU A 57 0.50 -12.05 -3.17
C GLU A 57 1.90 -11.86 -3.77
N CYS A 58 2.28 -10.63 -4.12
CA CYS A 58 3.48 -10.34 -4.90
C CYS A 58 4.77 -10.79 -4.17
N PRO A 59 5.53 -11.76 -4.71
CA PRO A 59 6.69 -12.34 -4.02
C PRO A 59 7.81 -11.32 -3.76
N ALA A 60 7.95 -10.29 -4.61
CA ALA A 60 8.92 -9.22 -4.38
C ALA A 60 8.73 -8.49 -3.03
N TRP A 61 7.49 -8.46 -2.53
CA TRP A 61 7.16 -7.79 -1.27
C TRP A 61 7.06 -8.73 -0.08
N GLU A 62 7.43 -10.00 -0.22
CA GLU A 62 7.28 -11.01 0.83
C GLU A 62 8.03 -10.63 2.12
N ARG A 63 9.26 -10.11 2.01
CA ARG A 63 10.02 -9.64 3.18
C ARG A 63 9.33 -8.50 3.93
N ALA A 64 8.76 -7.53 3.21
CA ALA A 64 8.00 -6.44 3.81
C ALA A 64 6.70 -6.97 4.43
N ARG A 65 6.03 -7.92 3.78
CA ARG A 65 4.80 -8.55 4.25
C ARG A 65 5.02 -9.36 5.52
N ARG A 66 6.12 -10.09 5.62
CA ARG A 66 6.51 -10.81 6.86
C ARG A 66 6.65 -9.85 8.04
N ARG A 67 7.23 -8.66 7.84
CA ARG A 67 7.30 -7.62 8.88
C ARG A 67 5.92 -7.07 9.24
N LEU A 68 5.08 -6.80 8.24
CA LEU A 68 3.69 -6.37 8.45
C LEU A 68 2.92 -7.39 9.32
N ILE A 69 2.98 -8.68 8.96
CA ILE A 69 2.35 -9.78 9.71
C ILE A 69 2.94 -9.91 11.11
N GLY A 70 4.25 -9.73 11.28
CA GLY A 70 4.89 -9.75 12.61
C GLY A 70 4.37 -8.66 13.56
N VAL A 71 4.00 -7.48 13.04
CA VAL A 71 3.49 -6.36 13.85
C VAL A 71 1.97 -6.43 14.04
N ALA A 72 1.22 -6.72 12.98
CA ALA A 72 -0.24 -6.71 12.97
C ALA A 72 -0.88 -8.07 13.28
N GLY A 73 -0.11 -9.16 13.27
CA GLY A 73 -0.61 -10.53 13.42
C GLY A 73 -1.42 -11.00 12.21
N ARG A 74 -2.25 -12.03 12.39
CA ARG A 74 -3.13 -12.59 11.34
C ARG A 74 -4.09 -11.57 10.72
N GLN A 75 -4.44 -10.51 11.46
CA GLN A 75 -5.30 -9.44 10.95
C GLN A 75 -4.68 -8.68 9.76
N ALA A 76 -3.36 -8.77 9.59
CA ALA A 76 -2.64 -8.17 8.48
C ALA A 76 -3.07 -8.70 7.10
N GLU A 77 -3.73 -9.86 7.03
CA GLU A 77 -4.28 -10.44 5.80
C GLU A 77 -5.63 -9.82 5.39
N SER A 78 -6.23 -9.00 6.27
CA SER A 78 -7.50 -8.33 6.02
C SER A 78 -7.29 -6.90 5.50
N LEU A 79 -7.73 -6.66 4.26
CA LEU A 79 -7.72 -5.31 3.68
C LEU A 79 -8.54 -4.32 4.53
N SER A 80 -9.68 -4.76 5.07
CA SER A 80 -10.53 -3.94 5.93
C SER A 80 -9.83 -3.53 7.21
N PHE A 81 -9.02 -4.42 7.80
CA PHE A 81 -8.22 -4.11 8.98
C PHE A 81 -7.10 -3.10 8.65
N LEU A 82 -6.35 -3.34 7.56
CA LEU A 82 -5.25 -2.49 7.12
C LEU A 82 -5.70 -1.06 6.77
N LEU A 83 -6.89 -0.92 6.19
CA LEU A 83 -7.45 0.37 5.81
C LEU A 83 -8.32 1.02 6.88
N GLY A 84 -8.78 0.27 7.89
CA GLY A 84 -9.82 0.70 8.83
C GLY A 84 -9.35 0.94 10.26
N SER A 85 -8.24 0.36 10.70
CA SER A 85 -7.75 0.48 12.08
C SER A 85 -6.46 1.29 12.17
N ASP A 86 -6.26 2.02 13.27
CA ASP A 86 -5.04 2.83 13.43
C ASP A 86 -3.77 1.97 13.45
N LYS A 87 -3.85 0.79 14.07
CA LYS A 87 -2.78 -0.21 14.04
C LYS A 87 -2.53 -0.71 12.62
N GLY A 88 -3.59 -1.08 11.89
CA GLY A 88 -3.52 -1.54 10.51
C GLY A 88 -2.91 -0.49 9.58
N ILE A 89 -3.39 0.75 9.67
CA ILE A 89 -2.87 1.89 8.90
C ILE A 89 -1.38 2.11 9.22
N GLY A 90 -1.00 2.12 10.49
CA GLY A 90 0.40 2.26 10.89
C GLY A 90 1.29 1.17 10.30
N SER A 91 0.86 -0.10 10.38
CA SER A 91 1.59 -1.22 9.77
C SER A 91 1.64 -1.13 8.23
N LEU A 92 0.55 -0.70 7.60
CA LEU A 92 0.44 -0.54 6.15
C LEU A 92 1.40 0.55 5.64
N MET A 93 1.49 1.69 6.34
CA MET A 93 2.45 2.75 5.99
C MET A 93 3.89 2.24 6.05
N ALA A 94 4.23 1.47 7.08
CA ALA A 94 5.56 0.87 7.21
C ALA A 94 5.86 -0.15 6.09
N PHE A 95 4.88 -0.99 5.73
CA PHE A 95 4.98 -1.90 4.60
C PHE A 95 5.24 -1.15 3.29
N ILE A 96 4.40 -0.16 2.98
CA ILE A 96 4.51 0.62 1.75
C ILE A 96 5.84 1.39 1.69
N ASN A 97 6.32 1.90 2.82
CA ASN A 97 7.61 2.56 2.88
C ASN A 97 8.76 1.59 2.59
N ALA A 98 8.69 0.37 3.13
CA ALA A 98 9.70 -0.66 2.95
C ALA A 98 9.76 -1.20 1.51
N THR A 99 8.65 -1.20 0.77
CA THR A 99 8.66 -1.58 -0.65
C THR A 99 9.24 -0.47 -1.54
N GLY A 100 9.16 0.79 -1.11
CA GLY A 100 9.60 1.93 -1.90
C GLY A 100 8.76 2.21 -3.16
N ARG A 101 7.72 1.40 -3.43
CA ARG A 101 6.92 1.45 -4.68
C ARG A 101 6.38 2.84 -4.98
N PHE A 102 5.98 3.58 -3.94
CA PHE A 102 5.40 4.92 -4.08
C PHE A 102 6.28 6.04 -3.48
N ARG A 103 7.57 5.80 -3.27
CA ARG A 103 8.48 6.79 -2.67
C ARG A 103 8.58 8.06 -3.52
N LYS A 104 8.49 7.94 -4.85
CA LYS A 104 8.47 9.10 -5.77
C LYS A 104 7.21 9.96 -5.61
N THR A 105 6.07 9.37 -5.26
CA THR A 105 4.78 10.07 -5.20
C THR A 105 4.46 10.63 -3.82
N TYR A 106 4.72 9.87 -2.75
CA TYR A 106 4.36 10.27 -1.39
C TYR A 106 5.57 10.56 -0.48
N GLY A 107 6.79 10.39 -0.98
CA GLY A 107 8.00 10.54 -0.18
C GLY A 107 8.17 9.43 0.86
N ASP A 108 8.85 9.76 1.96
CA ASP A 108 9.01 8.83 3.10
C ASP A 108 7.73 8.75 3.92
N LEU A 109 7.16 7.55 4.02
CA LEU A 109 5.93 7.27 4.76
C LEU A 109 6.21 6.82 6.20
N SER A 110 7.47 6.79 6.64
CA SER A 110 7.80 6.61 8.05
C SER A 110 7.07 7.65 8.91
N ARG A 111 6.62 7.24 10.10
CA ARG A 111 6.14 8.19 11.12
C ARG A 111 7.35 9.01 11.54
N VAL A 112 7.53 10.16 10.90
CA VAL A 112 8.33 11.23 11.49
C VAL A 112 7.47 11.76 12.63
N ASN A 113 7.80 11.37 13.86
CA ASN A 113 7.36 12.12 15.02
C ASN A 113 7.91 13.54 14.80
N SER A 114 7.06 14.46 14.37
CA SER A 114 7.27 15.86 14.71
C SER A 114 7.07 15.93 16.22
N ALA A 115 8.18 15.81 16.95
CA ALA A 115 8.28 16.35 18.29
C ALA A 115 8.03 17.86 18.22
#